data_AF-A0A9D9Q6L8-F1
#
_entry.id   AF-A0A9D9Q6L8-F1
#
_cell.length_a   1.000
_cell.length_b   1.000
_cell.length_c   1.000
_cell.angle_alpha   90.00
_cell.angle_beta   90.00
_cell.angle_gamma   90.00
#
_symmetry.space_group_name_H-M   'P 1'
#
loop_
_entity.id
_entity.type
_entity.pdbx_description
1 polymer ?
#
loop_
_entity_poly.entity_id
_entity_poly.type
_entity_poly.pdbx_seq_one_letter_code
_entity_poly.pdbx_strand_id
1 'polypeptide(L)'
;MTAIGDAELKRISLEILLFVDEFCRQRGICFFLCGGTMLGAVRHKGFIPWDDDIDIMMPRADYDRFLREFPAHDRYGLDAPGLTPGYPFAFAKVVDKRTVKYQGEVREMFSEGYVDVDVFPIDNVPDSEEEQKQFFESIKRIEDRRTFFLFPKREKGLKPLAARMVRSVLEATGIMNIDKAVASFCRLARKYESSGSGHWAITSIHHYGIKEVNRAADYFPVLEAEFEGRLFPVPSNYDTYLTRLYGDYMKMPPADRQKTHHHFEAYWR
;
A
#
# COMPACT_ATOMS: atom_id res chain seq x y z
N MET A 1 -14.71 23.18 -4.99
CA MET A 1 -13.78 22.10 -5.33
C MET A 1 -14.34 21.37 -6.53
N THR A 2 -13.53 21.16 -7.57
CA THR A 2 -13.94 20.48 -8.81
C THR A 2 -13.74 18.98 -8.63
N ALA A 3 -14.74 18.15 -8.91
CA ALA A 3 -14.63 16.70 -8.76
C ALA A 3 -13.67 16.10 -9.80
N ILE A 4 -12.89 15.11 -9.36
CA ILE A 4 -11.97 14.32 -10.21
C ILE A 4 -12.71 13.02 -10.56
N GLY A 5 -12.94 12.79 -11.86
CA GLY A 5 -13.53 11.53 -12.35
C GLY A 5 -12.48 10.42 -12.55
N ASP A 6 -12.93 9.19 -12.79
CA ASP A 6 -12.08 7.99 -12.93
C ASP A 6 -10.91 8.17 -13.93
N ALA A 7 -11.20 8.63 -15.15
CA ALA A 7 -10.15 8.82 -16.16
C ALA A 7 -9.12 9.88 -15.74
N GLU A 8 -9.55 10.92 -15.02
CA GLU A 8 -8.64 11.95 -14.53
C GLU A 8 -7.84 11.46 -13.32
N LEU A 9 -8.46 10.68 -12.43
CA LEU A 9 -7.79 10.02 -11.32
C LEU A 9 -6.63 9.15 -11.83
N LYS A 10 -6.92 8.24 -12.78
CA LYS A 10 -5.91 7.36 -13.41
C LYS A 10 -4.77 8.15 -14.05
N ARG A 11 -5.10 9.26 -14.73
CA ARG A 11 -4.10 10.18 -15.29
C ARG A 11 -3.21 10.80 -14.21
N ILE A 12 -3.79 11.30 -13.12
CA ILE A 12 -3.04 11.89 -12.01
C ILE A 12 -2.13 10.83 -11.36
N SER A 13 -2.65 9.63 -11.08
CA SER A 13 -1.85 8.53 -10.53
C SER A 13 -0.71 8.12 -11.44
N LEU A 14 -0.94 8.04 -12.77
CA LEU A 14 0.11 7.78 -13.74
C LEU A 14 1.17 8.91 -13.76
N GLU A 15 0.75 10.17 -13.66
CA GLU A 15 1.69 11.31 -13.56
C GLU A 15 2.52 11.27 -12.26
N ILE A 16 1.99 10.71 -11.16
CA ILE A 16 2.76 10.45 -9.94
C ILE A 16 3.76 9.30 -10.18
N LEU A 17 3.32 8.20 -10.77
CA LEU A 17 4.18 7.04 -11.06
C LEU A 17 5.35 7.42 -11.98
N LEU A 18 5.11 8.25 -13.00
CA LEU A 18 6.15 8.76 -13.90
C LEU A 18 7.21 9.58 -13.17
N PHE A 19 6.78 10.42 -12.22
CA PHE A 19 7.70 11.18 -11.38
C PHE A 19 8.54 10.24 -10.49
N VAL A 20 7.92 9.23 -9.88
CA VAL A 20 8.62 8.23 -9.07
C VAL A 20 9.62 7.43 -9.91
N ASP A 21 9.24 6.98 -11.11
CA ASP A 21 10.12 6.25 -12.02
C ASP A 21 11.36 7.07 -12.39
N GLU A 22 11.17 8.32 -12.80
CA GLU A 22 12.28 9.22 -13.14
C GLU A 22 13.22 9.42 -11.93
N PHE A 23 12.67 9.71 -10.75
CA PHE A 23 13.44 9.88 -9.52
C PHE A 23 14.25 8.63 -9.17
N CYS A 24 13.60 7.46 -9.19
CA CYS A 24 14.22 6.19 -8.84
C CYS A 24 15.34 5.82 -9.82
N ARG A 25 15.12 5.98 -11.13
CA ARG A 25 16.15 5.72 -12.16
C ARG A 25 17.35 6.64 -12.02
N GLN A 26 17.14 7.94 -11.73
CA GLN A 26 18.23 8.89 -11.53
C GLN A 26 19.09 8.57 -10.28
N ARG A 27 18.51 7.94 -9.25
CA ARG A 27 19.18 7.61 -7.98
C ARG A 27 19.62 6.15 -7.85
N GLY A 28 19.32 5.32 -8.84
CA GLY A 28 19.54 3.88 -8.75
C GLY A 28 18.81 3.28 -7.54
N ILE A 29 17.54 3.66 -7.34
CA ILE A 29 16.64 3.08 -6.34
C ILE A 29 15.76 2.06 -7.08
N CYS A 30 15.81 0.80 -6.65
CA CYS A 30 15.00 -0.25 -7.25
C CYS A 30 13.57 -0.21 -6.70
N PHE A 31 12.59 -0.25 -7.61
CA PHE A 31 11.19 -0.53 -7.31
C PHE A 31 10.61 -1.47 -8.36
N PHE A 32 9.42 -2.00 -8.09
CA PHE A 32 8.65 -2.82 -8.99
C PHE A 32 7.18 -2.41 -8.93
N LEU A 33 6.42 -2.55 -10.01
CA LEU A 33 4.95 -2.60 -9.90
C LEU A 33 4.55 -3.79 -9.02
N CYS A 34 3.43 -3.72 -8.29
CA CYS A 34 2.90 -4.87 -7.53
C CYS A 34 1.39 -5.01 -7.65
N GLY A 35 0.85 -6.08 -7.05
CA GLY A 35 -0.59 -6.32 -6.93
C GLY A 35 -1.38 -6.15 -8.24
N GLY A 36 -2.46 -5.37 -8.16
CA GLY A 36 -3.36 -5.07 -9.28
C GLY A 36 -2.66 -4.31 -10.42
N THR A 37 -1.75 -3.41 -10.08
CA THR A 37 -0.97 -2.65 -11.07
C THR A 37 -0.06 -3.55 -11.91
N MET A 38 0.67 -4.47 -11.29
CA MET A 38 1.49 -5.45 -12.02
C MET A 38 0.61 -6.36 -12.90
N LEU A 39 -0.52 -6.82 -12.36
CA LEU A 39 -1.49 -7.60 -13.13
C LEU A 39 -2.02 -6.81 -14.34
N GLY A 40 -2.30 -5.52 -14.17
CA GLY A 40 -2.67 -4.60 -15.23
C GLY A 40 -1.60 -4.50 -16.32
N ALA A 41 -0.34 -4.28 -15.95
CA ALA A 41 0.77 -4.22 -16.90
C ALA A 41 0.92 -5.51 -17.72
N VAL A 42 0.88 -6.67 -17.05
CA VAL A 42 1.06 -7.96 -17.72
C VAL A 42 -0.13 -8.29 -18.63
N ARG A 43 -1.37 -8.15 -18.13
CA ARG A 43 -2.59 -8.62 -18.79
C ARG A 43 -3.25 -7.58 -19.72
N HIS A 44 -3.26 -6.31 -19.34
CA HIS A 44 -3.99 -5.24 -20.04
C HIS A 44 -3.07 -4.19 -20.69
N LYS A 45 -1.76 -4.21 -20.41
CA LYS A 45 -0.80 -3.16 -20.81
C LYS A 45 -1.16 -1.78 -20.25
N GLY A 46 -1.85 -1.76 -19.11
CA GLY A 46 -2.40 -0.56 -18.50
C GLY A 46 -3.27 -0.89 -17.30
N PHE A 47 -4.10 0.06 -16.87
CA PHE A 47 -5.04 -0.18 -15.77
C PHE A 47 -5.97 -1.35 -16.07
N ILE A 48 -6.26 -2.16 -15.04
CA ILE A 48 -7.41 -3.04 -15.10
C ILE A 48 -8.66 -2.13 -15.14
N PRO A 49 -9.68 -2.40 -16.00
CA PRO A 49 -10.74 -1.42 -16.25
C PRO A 49 -11.52 -0.94 -15.00
N TRP A 50 -11.61 -1.78 -13.97
CA TRP A 50 -12.33 -1.53 -12.72
C TRP A 50 -11.41 -1.22 -11.53
N ASP A 51 -10.13 -1.00 -11.78
CA ASP A 51 -9.10 -0.66 -10.79
C ASP A 51 -8.80 0.84 -10.85
N ASP A 52 -8.42 1.44 -9.73
CA ASP A 52 -8.39 2.90 -9.56
C ASP A 52 -7.17 3.44 -8.79
N ASP A 53 -6.21 2.59 -8.46
CA ASP A 53 -4.96 2.92 -7.79
C ASP A 53 -3.72 2.37 -8.52
N ILE A 54 -2.55 2.80 -8.04
CA ILE A 54 -1.26 2.31 -8.48
C ILE A 54 -0.47 1.93 -7.24
N ASP A 55 -0.02 0.68 -7.21
CA ASP A 55 0.83 0.13 -6.16
C ASP A 55 2.21 -0.20 -6.72
N ILE A 56 3.23 0.24 -5.99
CA ILE A 56 4.62 -0.18 -6.22
C ILE A 56 5.23 -0.75 -4.94
N MET A 57 6.24 -1.58 -5.12
CA MET A 57 7.00 -2.17 -4.02
C MET A 57 8.50 -1.98 -4.20
N MET A 58 9.22 -1.85 -3.09
CA MET A 58 10.67 -1.61 -3.08
C MET A 58 11.35 -2.56 -2.08
N PRO A 59 12.52 -3.16 -2.41
CA PRO A 59 13.35 -3.82 -1.41
C PRO A 59 13.58 -2.90 -0.20
N ARG A 60 13.52 -3.42 1.04
CA ARG A 60 13.62 -2.59 2.27
C ARG A 60 14.74 -1.55 2.24
N ALA A 61 15.92 -1.91 1.78
CA ALA A 61 17.05 -0.98 1.70
C ALA A 61 16.77 0.19 0.73
N ASP A 62 16.16 -0.08 -0.42
CA ASP A 62 15.75 0.93 -1.39
C ASP A 62 14.55 1.73 -0.92
N TYR A 63 13.59 1.12 -0.22
CA TYR A 63 12.49 1.84 0.44
C TYR A 63 13.03 2.86 1.47
N ASP A 64 13.93 2.44 2.36
CA ASP A 64 14.52 3.33 3.37
C ASP A 64 15.39 4.42 2.74
N ARG A 65 16.06 4.14 1.60
CA ARG A 65 16.74 5.16 0.79
C ARG A 65 15.75 6.13 0.15
N PHE A 66 14.68 5.62 -0.46
CA PHE A 66 13.63 6.41 -1.09
C PHE A 66 13.04 7.41 -0.12
N LEU A 67 12.64 6.97 1.10
CA LEU A 67 12.09 7.87 2.11
C LEU A 67 13.04 8.99 2.52
N ARG A 68 14.33 8.69 2.62
CA ARG A 68 15.37 9.65 3.04
C ARG A 68 15.75 10.62 1.93
N GLU A 69 15.75 10.14 0.68
CA GLU A 69 16.26 10.87 -0.47
C GLU A 69 15.17 11.59 -1.27
N PHE A 70 13.89 11.31 -0.98
CA PHE A 70 12.75 11.92 -1.67
C PHE A 70 12.83 13.45 -1.61
N PRO A 71 12.76 14.15 -2.76
CA PRO A 71 13.03 15.57 -2.81
C PRO A 71 11.84 16.38 -2.29
N ALA A 72 12.12 17.55 -1.74
CA ALA A 72 11.09 18.58 -1.65
C ALA A 72 10.65 18.95 -3.08
N HIS A 73 9.34 18.97 -3.31
CA HIS A 73 8.77 19.23 -4.63
C HIS A 73 7.48 20.05 -4.48
N ASP A 74 7.20 20.96 -5.42
CA ASP A 74 6.05 21.86 -5.32
C ASP A 74 4.72 21.13 -5.49
N ARG A 75 4.67 20.22 -6.45
CA ARG A 75 3.51 19.36 -6.76
C ARG A 75 3.43 18.09 -5.90
N TYR A 76 4.48 17.27 -5.90
CA TYR A 76 4.45 15.97 -5.24
C TYR A 76 4.87 16.04 -3.78
N GLY A 77 4.29 15.20 -2.93
CA GLY A 77 4.67 15.00 -1.54
C GLY A 77 4.91 13.54 -1.23
N LEU A 78 5.48 13.27 -0.06
CA LEU A 78 5.69 11.92 0.46
C LEU A 78 5.07 11.83 1.86
N ASP A 79 4.02 11.03 1.98
CA ASP A 79 3.43 10.68 3.27
C ASP A 79 3.94 9.30 3.69
N ALA A 80 4.50 9.20 4.90
CA ALA A 80 5.08 7.95 5.36
C ALA A 80 5.10 7.80 6.90
N PRO A 81 5.20 6.56 7.41
CA PRO A 81 5.36 6.30 8.83
C PRO A 81 6.57 7.04 9.42
N GLY A 82 6.36 7.84 10.46
CA GLY A 82 7.43 8.60 11.12
C GLY A 82 7.89 9.87 10.40
N LEU A 83 7.44 10.11 9.15
CA LEU A 83 7.62 11.38 8.45
C LEU A 83 6.40 12.28 8.57
N THR A 84 5.20 11.70 8.43
CA THR A 84 3.93 12.44 8.51
C THR A 84 3.26 12.17 9.85
N PRO A 85 3.11 13.18 10.74
CA PRO A 85 2.41 13.01 12.01
C PRO A 85 0.95 12.60 11.80
N GLY A 86 0.48 11.60 12.55
CA GLY A 86 -0.90 11.14 12.44
C GLY A 86 -1.16 10.22 11.25
N TYR A 87 -0.12 9.80 10.53
CA TYR A 87 -0.25 8.96 9.35
C TYR A 87 -0.65 7.52 9.72
N PRO A 88 -1.74 6.95 9.14
CA PRO A 88 -2.36 5.72 9.64
C PRO A 88 -1.76 4.41 9.11
N PHE A 89 -0.96 4.49 8.04
CA PHE A 89 -0.47 3.29 7.33
C PHE A 89 0.95 2.92 7.76
N ALA A 90 1.37 1.69 7.46
CA ALA A 90 2.73 1.18 7.74
C ALA A 90 3.60 1.13 6.47
N PHE A 91 3.21 1.85 5.43
CA PHE A 91 3.84 1.97 4.11
C PHE A 91 3.70 3.41 3.62
N ALA A 92 4.44 3.84 2.61
CA ALA A 92 4.43 5.23 2.17
C ALA A 92 3.47 5.48 1.01
N LYS A 93 3.11 6.75 0.80
CA LYS A 93 2.30 7.23 -0.31
C LYS A 93 2.99 8.42 -0.96
N VAL A 94 3.14 8.40 -2.28
CA VAL A 94 3.53 9.59 -3.04
C VAL A 94 2.26 10.28 -3.52
N VAL A 95 2.11 11.56 -3.20
CA VAL A 95 0.84 12.28 -3.32
C VAL A 95 0.91 13.47 -4.28
N ASP A 96 -0.19 13.79 -4.98
CA ASP A 96 -0.33 15.07 -5.70
C ASP A 96 -1.05 16.11 -4.82
N LYS A 97 -0.28 17.10 -4.33
CA LYS A 97 -0.76 18.13 -3.37
C LYS A 97 -1.82 19.09 -3.93
N ARG A 98 -2.06 19.07 -5.25
CA ARG A 98 -3.12 19.86 -5.89
C ARG A 98 -4.50 19.23 -5.75
N THR A 99 -4.56 18.02 -5.20
CA THR A 99 -5.80 17.26 -5.05
C THR A 99 -6.21 17.13 -3.59
N VAL A 100 -7.40 16.59 -3.35
CA VAL A 100 -7.81 16.02 -2.08
C VAL A 100 -8.54 14.71 -2.39
N LYS A 101 -8.27 13.67 -1.61
CA LYS A 101 -8.93 12.37 -1.68
C LYS A 101 -9.50 12.05 -0.31
N TYR A 102 -10.73 11.58 -0.30
CA TYR A 102 -11.51 11.35 0.89
C TYR A 102 -11.92 9.88 0.92
N GLN A 103 -11.38 9.06 1.85
CA GLN A 103 -11.54 7.58 1.85
C GLN A 103 -12.58 7.07 2.88
N GLY A 104 -13.65 6.38 2.44
CA GLY A 104 -14.76 5.94 3.31
C GLY A 104 -16.17 5.98 2.70
N GLU A 105 -17.21 5.66 3.51
CA GLU A 105 -18.62 5.59 3.04
C GLU A 105 -19.43 6.87 3.33
N VAL A 106 -18.94 7.79 4.17
CA VAL A 106 -19.66 9.01 4.57
C VAL A 106 -18.70 10.19 4.63
N ARG A 107 -19.13 11.36 4.12
CA ARG A 107 -18.25 12.53 3.99
C ARG A 107 -17.58 13.01 5.28
N GLU A 108 -18.30 12.86 6.37
CA GLU A 108 -17.89 13.19 7.73
C GLU A 108 -16.94 12.15 8.35
N MET A 109 -16.80 10.97 7.73
CA MET A 109 -15.93 9.87 8.15
C MET A 109 -14.65 9.77 7.32
N PHE A 110 -14.48 10.62 6.31
CA PHE A 110 -13.31 10.60 5.45
C PHE A 110 -12.07 11.14 6.17
N SER A 111 -10.97 10.39 6.15
CA SER A 111 -9.65 10.96 6.40
C SER A 111 -9.21 11.75 5.16
N GLU A 112 -8.81 13.01 5.36
CA GLU A 112 -8.27 13.87 4.30
C GLU A 112 -6.91 13.31 3.83
N GLY A 113 -6.82 13.00 2.55
CA GLY A 113 -5.60 12.62 1.87
C GLY A 113 -5.52 13.29 0.49
N TYR A 114 -4.74 12.69 -0.40
CA TYR A 114 -4.51 13.16 -1.76
C TYR A 114 -4.63 11.98 -2.72
N VAL A 115 -4.77 12.25 -4.02
CA VAL A 115 -4.53 11.21 -5.04
C VAL A 115 -3.08 10.77 -4.97
N ASP A 116 -2.86 9.45 -5.01
CA ASP A 116 -1.66 8.82 -4.51
C ASP A 116 -1.20 7.60 -5.32
N VAL A 117 0.08 7.27 -5.18
CA VAL A 117 0.71 5.98 -5.50
C VAL A 117 1.20 5.36 -4.20
N ASP A 118 0.82 4.11 -3.95
CA ASP A 118 1.20 3.39 -2.73
C ASP A 118 2.58 2.75 -2.90
N VAL A 119 3.44 2.92 -1.91
CA VAL A 119 4.83 2.45 -1.91
C VAL A 119 5.04 1.48 -0.76
N PHE A 120 5.07 0.19 -1.08
CA PHE A 120 5.23 -0.88 -0.10
C PHE A 120 6.69 -1.31 0.05
N PRO A 121 7.19 -1.47 1.28
CA PRO A 121 8.45 -2.17 1.49
C PRO A 121 8.27 -3.68 1.29
N ILE A 122 9.28 -4.29 0.68
CA ILE A 122 9.47 -5.73 0.63
C ILE A 122 10.51 -6.10 1.70
N ASP A 123 10.11 -6.94 2.64
CA ASP A 123 10.90 -7.35 3.80
C ASP A 123 11.31 -8.81 3.72
N ASN A 124 12.44 -9.14 4.34
CA ASN A 124 12.79 -10.51 4.66
C ASN A 124 11.71 -11.15 5.54
N VAL A 125 11.36 -12.40 5.24
CA VAL A 125 10.48 -13.25 6.06
C VAL A 125 11.18 -14.57 6.38
N PRO A 126 10.77 -15.33 7.41
CA PRO A 126 11.37 -16.63 7.72
C PRO A 126 11.37 -17.59 6.52
N ASP A 127 12.33 -18.51 6.45
CA ASP A 127 12.37 -19.52 5.38
C ASP A 127 11.36 -20.66 5.57
N SER A 128 11.01 -20.96 6.83
CA SER A 128 10.02 -21.99 7.16
C SER A 128 8.61 -21.48 6.92
N GLU A 129 7.82 -22.23 6.15
CA GLU A 129 6.40 -21.90 5.90
C GLU A 129 5.61 -21.76 7.22
N GLU A 130 5.94 -22.54 8.23
CA GLU A 130 5.21 -22.49 9.50
C GLU A 130 5.54 -21.23 10.31
N GLU A 131 6.79 -20.78 10.25
CA GLU A 131 7.17 -19.49 10.81
C GLU A 131 6.59 -18.32 9.99
N GLN A 132 6.50 -18.45 8.66
CA GLN A 132 5.84 -17.47 7.81
C GLN A 132 4.36 -17.32 8.21
N LYS A 133 3.62 -18.43 8.37
CA LYS A 133 2.21 -18.41 8.81
C LYS A 133 2.07 -17.69 10.15
N GLN A 134 2.87 -18.07 11.14
CA GLN A 134 2.85 -17.42 12.46
C GLN A 134 3.18 -15.93 12.38
N PHE A 135 4.13 -15.56 11.52
CA PHE A 135 4.50 -14.17 11.30
C PHE A 135 3.35 -13.38 10.67
N PHE A 136 2.74 -13.84 9.58
CA PHE A 136 1.60 -13.17 8.96
C PHE A 136 0.38 -13.12 9.87
N GLU A 137 0.12 -14.13 10.71
CA GLU A 137 -0.91 -14.04 11.74
C GLU A 137 -0.63 -12.92 12.76
N SER A 138 0.64 -12.67 13.08
CA SER A 138 1.01 -11.55 13.96
C SER A 138 0.81 -10.19 13.28
N ILE A 139 1.11 -10.10 11.97
CA ILE A 139 0.82 -8.92 11.13
C ILE A 139 -0.69 -8.66 11.07
N LYS A 140 -1.48 -9.71 10.84
CA LYS A 140 -2.95 -9.62 10.86
C LYS A 140 -3.47 -9.07 12.18
N ARG A 141 -2.98 -9.63 13.30
CA ARG A 141 -3.42 -9.24 14.65
C ARG A 141 -3.12 -7.77 14.94
N ILE A 142 -1.94 -7.27 14.56
CA ILE A 142 -1.59 -5.86 14.77
C ILE A 142 -2.40 -4.94 13.85
N GLU A 143 -2.67 -5.36 12.61
CA GLU A 143 -3.49 -4.62 11.66
C GLU A 143 -4.95 -4.55 12.07
N ASP A 144 -5.56 -5.66 12.47
CA ASP A 144 -6.94 -5.71 12.97
C ASP A 144 -7.10 -4.79 14.19
N ARG A 145 -6.14 -4.86 15.12
CA ARG A 145 -6.11 -4.00 16.31
C ARG A 145 -6.02 -2.53 15.91
N ARG A 146 -5.14 -2.16 14.98
CA ARG A 146 -5.02 -0.79 14.45
C ARG A 146 -6.33 -0.33 13.82
N THR A 147 -6.89 -1.14 12.92
CA THR A 147 -8.13 -0.84 12.17
C THR A 147 -9.31 -0.63 13.12
N PHE A 148 -9.45 -1.47 14.14
CA PHE A 148 -10.48 -1.32 15.17
C PHE A 148 -10.38 0.02 15.91
N PHE A 149 -9.16 0.50 16.18
CA PHE A 149 -8.95 1.80 16.85
C PHE A 149 -9.19 3.00 15.93
N LEU A 150 -8.79 2.93 14.66
CA LEU A 150 -8.90 4.05 13.72
C LEU A 150 -10.30 4.21 13.15
N PHE A 151 -10.98 3.09 12.90
CA PHE A 151 -12.30 3.05 12.30
C PHE A 151 -13.25 2.26 13.21
N PRO A 152 -13.54 2.74 14.42
CA PRO A 152 -14.53 2.10 15.27
C PRO A 152 -15.85 2.14 14.51
N LYS A 153 -16.29 0.98 14.00
CA LYS A 153 -17.66 0.84 13.49
C LYS A 153 -18.58 1.35 14.59
N ARG A 154 -19.61 2.15 14.24
CA ARG A 154 -20.72 2.36 15.16
C ARG A 154 -21.29 0.97 15.47
N GLU A 155 -20.94 0.42 16.63
CA GLU A 155 -21.52 -0.83 17.07
C GLU A 155 -23.02 -0.65 17.08
N LYS A 156 -23.73 -1.41 16.24
CA LYS A 156 -25.17 -1.58 16.37
C LYS A 156 -25.41 -2.32 17.70
N GLY A 157 -25.52 -1.58 18.80
CA GLY A 157 -25.86 -2.16 20.11
C GLY A 157 -25.23 -1.48 21.34
N LEU A 158 -24.10 -0.77 21.22
CA LEU A 158 -23.50 -0.11 22.38
C LEU A 158 -24.20 1.22 22.68
N LYS A 159 -24.66 1.41 23.92
CA LYS A 159 -25.27 2.67 24.35
C LYS A 159 -24.24 3.81 24.16
N PRO A 160 -24.62 4.96 23.56
CA PRO A 160 -23.69 6.04 23.19
C PRO A 160 -22.76 6.52 24.31
N LEU A 161 -23.21 6.46 25.57
CA LEU A 161 -22.43 6.85 26.74
C LEU A 161 -21.27 5.89 27.05
N ALA A 162 -21.49 4.58 26.91
CA ALA A 162 -20.48 3.57 27.21
C ALA A 162 -19.35 3.59 26.18
N ALA A 163 -19.70 3.73 24.90
CA ALA A 163 -18.74 3.96 23.82
C ALA A 163 -17.91 5.24 24.05
N ARG A 164 -18.55 6.32 24.52
CA ARG A 164 -17.86 7.58 24.84
C ARG A 164 -16.89 7.43 26.02
N MET A 165 -17.28 6.73 27.08
CA MET A 165 -16.40 6.48 28.24
C MET A 165 -15.19 5.62 27.86
N VAL A 166 -15.40 4.54 27.11
CA VAL A 166 -14.32 3.68 26.61
C VAL A 166 -13.35 4.50 25.74
N ARG A 167 -13.88 5.33 24.83
CA ARG A 167 -13.05 6.21 23.98
C ARG A 167 -12.24 7.20 24.82
N SER A 168 -12.87 7.91 25.76
CA SER A 168 -12.16 8.89 26.61
C SER A 168 -11.08 8.25 27.49
N VAL A 169 -11.28 7.03 27.98
CA VAL A 169 -10.26 6.27 28.72
C VAL A 169 -9.10 5.86 27.80
N LEU A 170 -9.40 5.42 26.58
CA LEU A 170 -8.39 5.07 25.58
C LEU A 170 -7.61 6.30 25.07
N GLU A 171 -8.24 7.48 25.01
CA GLU A 171 -7.60 8.77 24.66
C GLU A 171 -6.65 9.21 25.78
N ALA A 172 -7.14 9.19 27.03
CA ALA A 172 -6.40 9.65 28.20
C ALA A 172 -5.19 8.76 28.55
N THR A 173 -5.21 7.49 28.19
CA THR A 173 -4.11 6.53 28.46
C THR A 173 -3.02 6.54 27.39
N GLY A 174 -3.18 7.31 26.30
CA GLY A 174 -2.23 7.32 25.18
C GLY A 174 -2.18 6.00 24.39
N ILE A 175 -3.09 5.07 24.68
CA ILE A 175 -3.27 3.79 23.97
C ILE A 175 -3.72 4.02 22.52
N MET A 176 -4.32 5.19 22.22
CA MET A 176 -4.76 5.59 20.87
C MET A 176 -3.81 6.55 20.16
N ASN A 177 -2.53 6.59 20.54
CA ASN A 177 -1.55 7.31 19.73
C ASN A 177 -1.25 6.51 18.45
N ILE A 178 -1.78 7.01 17.33
CA ILE A 178 -1.65 6.37 16.02
C ILE A 178 -0.18 6.19 15.61
N ASP A 179 0.68 7.17 15.89
CA ASP A 179 2.11 7.10 15.56
C ASP A 179 2.78 5.95 16.31
N LYS A 180 2.45 5.74 17.60
CA LYS A 180 2.95 4.59 18.38
C LYS A 180 2.43 3.26 17.84
N ALA A 181 1.17 3.19 17.44
CA ALA A 181 0.57 1.99 16.87
C ALA A 181 1.23 1.62 15.52
N VAL A 182 1.41 2.60 14.64
CA VAL A 182 2.10 2.45 13.35
C VAL A 182 3.58 2.11 13.55
N ALA A 183 4.28 2.76 14.50
CA ALA A 183 5.66 2.41 14.83
C ALA A 183 5.79 0.98 15.35
N SER A 184 4.82 0.50 16.14
CA SER A 184 4.75 -0.90 16.57
C SER A 184 4.55 -1.86 15.40
N PHE A 185 3.71 -1.50 14.43
CA PHE A 185 3.54 -2.26 13.18
C PHE A 185 4.87 -2.30 12.41
N CYS A 186 5.46 -1.14 12.12
CA CYS A 186 6.71 -1.06 11.37
C CYS A 186 7.83 -1.89 12.02
N ARG A 187 7.89 -1.94 13.35
CA ARG A 187 8.85 -2.78 14.08
C ARG A 187 8.61 -4.28 13.86
N LEU A 188 7.34 -4.70 13.83
CA LEU A 188 6.98 -6.09 13.54
C LEU A 188 7.27 -6.45 12.08
N ALA A 189 6.91 -5.59 11.13
CA ALA A 189 7.21 -5.75 9.71
C ALA A 189 8.73 -5.96 9.47
N ARG A 190 9.57 -5.19 10.16
CA ARG A 190 11.04 -5.28 10.09
C ARG A 190 11.67 -6.40 10.93
N LYS A 191 10.87 -7.27 11.58
CA LYS A 191 11.37 -8.25 12.56
C LYS A 191 12.50 -9.14 12.00
N TYR A 192 12.44 -9.48 10.72
CA TYR A 192 13.40 -10.38 10.07
C TYR A 192 14.34 -9.67 9.10
N GLU A 193 14.44 -8.33 9.14
CA GLU A 193 15.26 -7.53 8.22
C GLU A 193 16.72 -8.02 8.13
N SER A 194 17.33 -8.40 9.25
CA SER A 194 18.72 -8.89 9.30
C SER A 194 18.86 -10.41 9.20
N SER A 195 17.79 -11.15 8.90
CA SER A 195 17.82 -12.62 8.87
C SER A 195 18.64 -13.21 7.71
N GLY A 196 18.79 -12.46 6.62
CA GLY A 196 19.41 -12.95 5.38
C GLY A 196 18.64 -14.10 4.73
N SER A 197 17.33 -14.22 5.02
CA SER A 197 16.49 -15.27 4.46
C SER A 197 16.38 -15.18 2.94
N GLY A 198 16.09 -16.32 2.32
CA GLY A 198 15.90 -16.40 0.86
C GLY A 198 14.52 -15.94 0.40
N HIS A 199 13.68 -15.44 1.32
CA HIS A 199 12.27 -15.18 1.10
C HIS A 199 11.87 -13.76 1.49
N TRP A 200 11.14 -13.13 0.60
CA TRP A 200 10.73 -11.74 0.65
C TRP A 200 9.21 -11.61 0.50
N ALA A 201 8.62 -10.64 1.18
CA ALA A 201 7.19 -10.34 1.07
C ALA A 201 6.89 -8.88 1.42
N ILE A 202 5.74 -8.39 0.97
CA ILE A 202 5.15 -7.18 1.55
C ILE A 202 4.64 -7.54 2.95
N THR A 203 5.15 -6.86 3.98
CA THR A 203 4.78 -7.13 5.39
C THR A 203 4.11 -5.96 6.09
N SER A 204 3.98 -4.82 5.42
CA SER A 204 3.32 -3.60 5.94
C SER A 204 1.78 -3.64 5.89
N ILE A 205 1.21 -4.71 5.34
CA ILE A 205 -0.22 -4.99 5.25
C ILE A 205 -0.44 -6.51 5.19
N HIS A 206 -1.58 -7.01 5.67
CA HIS A 206 -1.91 -8.44 5.66
C HIS A 206 -2.71 -8.88 4.40
N HIS A 207 -3.01 -8.00 3.45
CA HIS A 207 -4.02 -8.24 2.40
C HIS A 207 -3.96 -9.63 1.74
N TYR A 208 -2.80 -10.03 1.22
CA TYR A 208 -2.59 -11.37 0.64
C TYR A 208 -1.90 -12.39 1.57
N GLY A 209 -1.43 -11.96 2.74
CA GLY A 209 -0.79 -12.83 3.74
C GLY A 209 0.39 -13.63 3.16
N ILE A 210 0.44 -14.93 3.46
CA ILE A 210 1.52 -15.83 3.01
C ILE A 210 1.66 -15.93 1.48
N LYS A 211 0.64 -15.53 0.71
CA LYS A 211 0.74 -15.53 -0.76
C LYS A 211 1.77 -14.52 -1.27
N GLU A 212 2.07 -13.48 -0.49
CA GLU A 212 3.10 -12.48 -0.80
C GLU A 212 4.52 -13.04 -0.75
N VAL A 213 4.72 -14.19 -0.11
CA VAL A 213 6.06 -14.77 0.06
C VAL A 213 6.58 -15.27 -1.28
N ASN A 214 7.68 -14.68 -1.73
CA ASN A 214 8.40 -15.05 -2.94
C ASN A 214 9.88 -15.23 -2.63
N ARG A 215 10.65 -15.91 -3.49
CA ARG A 215 12.10 -15.97 -3.30
C ARG A 215 12.71 -14.63 -3.63
N ALA A 216 13.70 -14.19 -2.88
CA ALA A 216 14.44 -12.95 -3.17
C ALA A 216 15.03 -12.98 -4.60
N ALA A 217 15.47 -14.16 -5.07
CA ALA A 217 15.99 -14.36 -6.41
C ALA A 217 14.95 -14.15 -7.53
N ASP A 218 13.65 -14.30 -7.24
CA ASP A 218 12.56 -14.14 -8.23
C ASP A 218 12.32 -12.66 -8.63
N TYR A 219 12.93 -11.72 -7.90
CA TYR A 219 12.85 -10.28 -8.19
C TYR A 219 13.90 -9.82 -9.20
N PHE A 220 14.94 -10.61 -9.44
CA PHE A 220 16.09 -10.19 -10.25
C PHE A 220 16.45 -11.21 -11.35
N PRO A 221 17.05 -10.76 -12.47
CA PRO A 221 17.27 -9.36 -12.85
C PRO A 221 15.94 -8.61 -13.09
N VAL A 222 15.95 -7.29 -12.97
CA VAL A 222 14.75 -6.48 -13.22
C VAL A 222 14.33 -6.64 -14.69
N LEU A 223 13.05 -6.91 -14.92
CA LEU A 223 12.44 -6.86 -16.25
C LEU A 223 11.58 -5.60 -16.36
N GLU A 224 11.16 -5.27 -17.57
CA GLU A 224 10.29 -4.13 -17.86
C GLU A 224 8.98 -4.62 -18.48
N ALA A 225 7.85 -4.11 -18.00
CA ALA A 225 6.53 -4.37 -18.57
C ALA A 225 5.86 -3.06 -18.99
N GLU A 226 5.06 -3.12 -20.05
CA GLU A 226 4.28 -1.98 -20.52
C GLU A 226 3.07 -1.73 -19.61
N PHE A 227 2.90 -0.49 -19.19
CA PHE A 227 1.73 0.03 -18.48
C PHE A 227 1.46 1.45 -18.97
N GLU A 228 0.27 1.68 -19.56
CA GLU A 228 -0.14 2.99 -20.09
C GLU A 228 0.87 3.58 -21.10
N GLY A 229 1.40 2.72 -21.98
CA GLY A 229 2.35 3.09 -23.04
C GLY A 229 3.77 3.41 -22.56
N ARG A 230 4.11 3.11 -21.30
CA ARG A 230 5.43 3.31 -20.72
C ARG A 230 5.94 2.01 -20.11
N LEU A 231 7.26 1.84 -20.07
CA LEU A 231 7.92 0.67 -19.50
C LEU A 231 8.26 0.92 -18.04
N PHE A 232 7.86 -0.02 -17.18
CA PHE A 232 8.12 0.03 -15.75
C PHE A 232 8.72 -1.28 -15.24
N PRO A 233 9.51 -1.22 -14.16
CA PRO A 233 10.16 -2.39 -13.61
C PRO A 233 9.17 -3.39 -13.01
N VAL A 234 9.39 -4.68 -13.29
CA VAL A 234 8.70 -5.83 -12.71
C VAL A 234 9.71 -6.94 -12.35
N PRO A 235 9.39 -7.83 -11.40
CA PRO A 235 10.22 -8.99 -11.05
C PRO A 235 10.53 -9.86 -12.28
N SER A 236 11.71 -10.50 -12.34
CA SER A 236 12.04 -11.46 -13.40
C SER A 236 11.03 -12.61 -13.49
N ASN A 237 10.52 -13.03 -12.34
CA ASN A 237 9.55 -14.11 -12.23
C ASN A 237 8.19 -13.58 -11.75
N TYR A 238 7.71 -12.50 -12.39
CA TYR A 238 6.39 -11.92 -12.11
C TYR A 238 5.25 -12.94 -12.27
N ASP A 239 5.42 -13.96 -13.11
CA ASP A 239 4.43 -15.02 -13.32
C ASP A 239 4.19 -15.83 -12.04
N THR A 240 5.26 -16.17 -11.31
CA THR A 240 5.15 -16.83 -10.00
C THR A 240 4.44 -15.94 -9.00
N TYR A 241 4.82 -14.66 -8.93
CA TYR A 241 4.18 -13.67 -8.05
C TYR A 241 2.67 -13.58 -8.32
N LEU A 242 2.27 -13.33 -9.56
CA LEU A 242 0.86 -13.18 -9.95
C LEU A 242 0.07 -14.49 -9.80
N THR A 243 0.68 -15.64 -10.10
CA THR A 243 0.05 -16.95 -9.90
C THR A 243 -0.23 -17.23 -8.43
N ARG A 244 0.68 -16.88 -7.52
CA ARG A 244 0.47 -17.04 -6.07
C ARG A 244 -0.66 -16.17 -5.55
N LEU A 245 -0.74 -14.93 -6.02
CA LEU A 245 -1.79 -14.00 -5.59
C LEU A 245 -3.17 -14.38 -6.17
N TYR A 246 -3.24 -14.57 -7.49
CA TYR A 246 -4.49 -14.59 -8.25
C TYR A 246 -4.83 -15.94 -8.90
N GLY A 247 -3.92 -16.93 -8.87
CA GLY A 247 -4.11 -18.21 -9.55
C GLY A 247 -3.95 -18.09 -11.07
N ASP A 248 -4.91 -18.58 -11.84
CA ASP A 248 -4.96 -18.39 -13.30
C ASP A 248 -5.32 -16.94 -13.64
N TYR A 249 -4.35 -16.04 -13.47
CA TYR A 249 -4.55 -14.59 -13.49
C TYR A 249 -4.81 -14.04 -14.89
N MET A 250 -4.46 -14.78 -15.95
CA MET A 250 -4.77 -14.40 -17.33
C MET A 250 -6.25 -14.61 -17.66
N LYS A 251 -6.95 -15.45 -16.90
CA LYS A 251 -8.40 -15.60 -17.01
C LYS A 251 -9.10 -14.40 -16.37
N MET A 252 -10.00 -13.77 -17.13
CA MET A 252 -10.82 -12.68 -16.62
C MET A 252 -11.75 -13.17 -15.50
N PRO A 253 -11.90 -12.41 -14.41
CA PRO A 253 -12.90 -12.74 -13.41
C PRO A 253 -14.31 -12.59 -14.01
N PRO A 254 -15.30 -13.32 -13.48
CA PRO A 254 -16.72 -13.13 -13.82
C PRO A 254 -17.15 -11.66 -13.72
N ALA A 255 -18.06 -11.22 -14.61
CA ALA A 255 -18.48 -9.81 -14.72
C ALA A 255 -19.04 -9.23 -13.41
N ASP A 256 -19.68 -10.04 -12.57
CA ASP A 256 -20.20 -9.64 -11.26
C ASP A 256 -19.10 -9.29 -10.25
N ARG A 257 -17.87 -9.74 -10.50
CA ARG A 257 -16.66 -9.49 -9.71
C ARG A 257 -15.75 -8.41 -10.32
N GLN A 258 -16.10 -7.84 -11.48
CA GLN A 258 -15.36 -6.76 -12.14
C GLN A 258 -15.80 -5.40 -11.59
N LYS A 259 -15.47 -5.12 -10.33
CA LYS A 259 -15.90 -3.89 -9.63
C LYS A 259 -14.74 -3.34 -8.81
N THR A 260 -14.67 -2.01 -8.69
CA THR A 260 -13.77 -1.38 -7.70
C THR A 260 -14.21 -1.79 -6.30
N HIS A 261 -13.22 -2.01 -5.44
CA HIS A 261 -13.41 -2.24 -4.01
C HIS A 261 -13.15 -0.98 -3.17
N HIS A 262 -12.77 0.12 -3.82
CA HIS A 262 -12.45 1.37 -3.17
C HIS A 262 -13.66 2.31 -3.19
N HIS A 263 -13.88 2.93 -2.04
CA HIS A 263 -14.92 3.94 -1.85
C HIS A 263 -14.25 5.24 -1.42
N PHE A 264 -14.12 6.18 -2.35
CA PHE A 264 -13.59 7.50 -2.09
C PHE A 264 -14.19 8.56 -3.03
N GLU A 265 -14.05 9.82 -2.62
CA GLU A 265 -14.30 10.99 -3.46
C GLU A 265 -13.00 11.77 -3.62
N ALA A 266 -12.72 12.27 -4.83
CA ALA A 266 -11.53 13.06 -5.11
C ALA A 266 -11.88 14.42 -5.76
N TYR A 267 -11.15 15.46 -5.39
CA TYR A 267 -11.37 16.82 -5.89
C TYR A 267 -10.07 17.58 -6.11
N TRP A 268 -10.09 18.56 -7.02
CA TRP A 268 -9.08 19.60 -7.11
C TRP A 268 -9.21 20.59 -5.94
N ARG A 269 -8.07 20.97 -5.35
CA ARG A 269 -7.98 22.02 -4.32
C ARG A 269 -8.10 23.41 -4.92
#